data_AF-A0A2V9RVV1-F1
#
_entry.id   AF-A0A2V9RVV1-F1
#
_cell.length_a   1.000
_cell.length_b   1.000
_cell.length_c   1.000
_cell.angle_alpha   90.00
_cell.angle_beta   90.00
_cell.angle_gamma   90.00
#
_symmetry.space_group_name_H-M   'P 1'
#
loop_
_entity.id
_entity.type
_entity.pdbx_description
1 polymer ?
#
loop_
_entity_poly.entity_id
_entity_poly.type
_entity_poly.pdbx_seq_one_letter_code
_entity_poly.pdbx_strand_id
1 'polypeptide(L)' 'NLGDVNYIDSSGIGELVSAFTTVRNQGGELKLLNLTKKVHDLLQITKLYTVFDVKDDEKTAVKAFN' A
#
# COMPACT_ATOMS: atom_id res chain seq x y z
N ASN A 1 0.54 7.90 1.03
CA ASN A 1 0.82 8.40 -0.32
C ASN A 1 2.25 8.03 -0.66
N LEU A 2 2.49 7.38 -1.80
CA LEU A 2 3.77 6.83 -2.23
C LEU A 2 4.26 7.43 -3.57
N GLY A 3 3.70 8.57 -3.99
CA GLY A 3 3.98 9.17 -5.31
C GLY A 3 5.45 9.51 -5.54
N ASP A 4 6.19 9.82 -4.49
CA ASP A 4 7.62 10.15 -4.54
C ASP A 4 8.53 8.97 -4.14
N VAL A 5 7.95 7.81 -3.84
CA VAL A 5 8.70 6.62 -3.40
C VAL A 5 9.12 5.82 -4.63
N ASN A 6 10.40 5.92 -4.96
CA ASN A 6 10.96 5.29 -6.15
C ASN A 6 11.50 3.87 -5.93
N TYR A 7 11.63 3.43 -4.67
CA TYR A 7 12.13 2.12 -4.32
C TYR A 7 11.72 1.76 -2.88
N ILE A 8 11.48 0.46 -2.64
CA ILE A 8 11.26 -0.13 -1.31
C ILE A 8 12.10 -1.41 -1.28
N ASP A 9 12.85 -1.61 -0.20
CA ASP A 9 13.62 -2.84 0.01
C ASP A 9 12.82 -3.89 0.81
N SER A 10 13.46 -4.99 1.18
CA SER A 10 12.81 -6.04 1.97
C SER A 10 12.33 -5.56 3.34
N SER A 11 13.03 -4.61 3.97
CA SER A 11 12.65 -4.07 5.27
C SER A 11 11.41 -3.19 5.17
N GLY A 12 11.34 -2.34 4.15
CA GLY A 12 10.16 -1.49 3.90
C GLY A 12 8.93 -2.30 3.52
N ILE A 13 9.10 -3.42 2.80
CA ILE A 13 8.00 -4.36 2.53
C ILE A 13 7.53 -5.02 3.84
N GLY A 14 8.44 -5.46 4.69
CA GLY A 14 8.11 -6.03 6.00
C GLY A 14 7.32 -5.05 6.87
N GLU A 15 7.73 -3.78 6.87
CA GLU A 15 7.06 -2.71 7.60
C GLU A 15 5.64 -2.46 7.04
N LEU A 16 5.48 -2.39 5.71
CA LEU A 16 4.15 -2.24 5.10
C LEU A 16 3.20 -3.36 5.47
N VAL A 17 3.68 -4.61 5.48
CA VAL A 17 2.88 -5.78 5.88
C VAL A 17 2.54 -5.73 7.37
N SER A 18 3.50 -5.34 8.21
CA SER A 18 3.29 -5.17 9.67
C SER A 18 2.24 -4.10 9.95
N ALA A 19 2.34 -2.93 9.32
CA ALA A 19 1.39 -1.83 9.45
C ALA A 19 -0.02 -2.25 8.98
N PHE A 20 -0.11 -2.92 7.83
CA PHE A 20 -1.38 -3.43 7.31
C PHE A 20 -2.05 -4.42 8.27
N THR A 21 -1.26 -5.38 8.78
CA THR A 21 -1.75 -6.38 9.75
C THR A 21 -2.22 -5.70 11.03
N THR A 22 -1.44 -4.74 11.53
CA THR A 22 -1.75 -3.99 12.76
C THR A 22 -3.05 -3.21 12.63
N VAL A 23 -3.21 -2.43 11.54
CA VAL A 23 -4.43 -1.65 11.28
C VAL A 23 -5.64 -2.57 11.13
N ARG A 24 -5.51 -3.66 10.39
CA ARG A 24 -6.62 -4.60 10.15
C ARG A 24 -7.03 -5.36 11.42
N ASN A 25 -6.08 -5.73 12.27
CA ASN A 25 -6.37 -6.36 13.56
C ASN A 25 -7.12 -5.43 14.52
N GLN A 26 -6.97 -4.12 14.36
CA GLN A 26 -7.73 -3.11 15.11
C GLN A 26 -9.07 -2.75 14.46
N GLY A 27 -9.47 -3.46 13.40
CA GLY A 27 -10.70 -3.19 12.65
C GLY A 27 -10.62 -1.97 11.73
N GLY A 28 -9.43 -1.41 11.53
CA GLY A 28 -9.21 -0.29 10.63
C GLY A 28 -8.95 -0.71 9.19
N GLU A 29 -8.81 0.29 8.32
CA GLU A 29 -8.49 0.11 6.91
C GLU A 29 -7.18 0.84 6.57
N LEU A 30 -6.33 0.20 5.77
CA LEU A 30 -5.12 0.81 5.22
C LEU A 30 -5.17 0.71 3.70
N LYS A 31 -5.00 1.85 3.03
CA LYS A 31 -4.96 1.95 1.57
C LYS A 31 -3.65 2.58 1.12
N LEU A 32 -3.04 2.03 0.07
CA LEU A 32 -1.87 2.62 -0.57
C LEU A 32 -2.33 3.56 -1.68
N LEU A 33 -1.70 4.72 -1.77
CA LEU A 33 -2.08 5.78 -2.71
C LEU A 33 -0.87 6.16 -3.57
N ASN A 34 -1.08 6.33 -4.87
CA ASN A 34 -0.10 6.81 -5.84
C ASN A 34 1.17 5.96 -5.85
N LEU A 35 1.07 4.66 -6.15
CA LEU A 35 2.27 3.85 -6.32
C LEU A 35 3.04 4.33 -7.56
N THR A 36 4.34 4.53 -7.42
CA THR A 36 5.21 4.61 -8.61
C THR A 36 5.23 3.27 -9.33
N LYS A 37 5.53 3.27 -10.63
CA LYS A 37 5.65 2.04 -11.43
C LYS A 37 6.56 1.00 -10.78
N LYS A 38 7.71 1.43 -10.22
CA LYS A 38 8.68 0.55 -9.56
C LYS A 38 8.10 -0.13 -8.32
N VAL A 39 7.36 0.62 -7.49
CA VAL A 39 6.73 0.07 -6.28
C VAL A 39 5.58 -0.86 -6.66
N HIS A 40 4.80 -0.50 -7.69
CA HIS A 40 3.75 -1.36 -8.25
C HIS A 40 4.33 -2.70 -8.71
N ASP A 41 5.35 -2.68 -9.57
CA ASP A 41 6.01 -3.88 -10.09
C ASP A 41 6.58 -4.76 -8.95
N LEU A 42 7.16 -4.14 -7.93
CA LEU A 42 7.67 -4.85 -6.74
C LEU A 42 6.54 -5.57 -5.97
N LEU A 43 5.42 -4.90 -5.73
CA LEU A 43 4.26 -5.49 -5.05
C LEU A 43 3.61 -6.60 -5.89
N GLN A 44 3.64 -6.49 -7.22
CA GLN A 44 3.18 -7.56 -8.13
C GLN A 44 4.07 -8.81 -8.00
N ILE A 45 5.40 -8.64 -8.09
CA ILE A 45 6.37 -9.75 -7.98
C ILE A 45 6.23 -10.47 -6.64
N THR A 46 6.08 -9.71 -5.56
CA THR A 46 5.94 -10.25 -4.20
C THR A 46 4.53 -10.76 -3.89
N LYS A 47 3.59 -10.68 -4.84
CA LYS A 47 2.16 -11.02 -4.69
C LYS A 47 1.44 -10.24 -3.58
N LEU A 48 2.04 -9.17 -3.09
CA LEU A 48 1.45 -8.30 -2.07
C LEU A 48 0.44 -7.32 -2.68
N TYR A 49 0.51 -7.08 -3.98
CA TYR A 49 -0.46 -6.22 -4.66
C TYR A 49 -1.91 -6.68 -4.47
N THR A 50 -2.16 -7.99 -4.40
CA THR A 50 -3.52 -8.52 -4.18
C THR A 50 -3.95 -8.45 -2.71
N VAL A 51 -3.04 -8.10 -1.80
CA VAL A 51 -3.30 -7.96 -0.36
C VAL A 51 -3.66 -6.51 -0.01
N PHE A 52 -2.96 -5.55 -0.61
CA PHE A 52 -3.19 -4.13 -0.37
C PHE A 52 -4.34 -3.58 -1.22
N ASP A 53 -5.16 -2.70 -0.64
CA ASP A 53 -6.06 -1.86 -1.41
C ASP A 53 -5.26 -0.66 -1.96
N VAL A 54 -5.10 -0.60 -3.28
CA VAL A 54 -4.29 0.41 -3.97
C VAL A 54 -5.20 1.37 -4.74
N LYS A 55 -4.95 2.67 -4.59
CA LYS A 55 -5.69 3.76 -5.26
C LYS A 55 -4.71 4.68 -5.98
N ASP A 56 -5.16 5.27 -7.09
CA ASP A 56 -4.36 6.20 -7.91
C ASP A 56 -4.78 7.66 -7.74
N ASP A 57 -5.89 7.93 -7.05
CA ASP A 57 -6.42 9.27 -6.82
C ASP A 57 -6.74 9.46 -5.34
N GLU A 58 -6.23 10.54 -4.77
CA GLU A 58 -6.36 10.83 -3.34
C GLU A 58 -7.81 11.05 -2.95
N LYS A 59 -8.55 11.78 -3.77
CA LYS A 59 -9.96 12.10 -3.51
C LYS A 59 -10.81 10.84 -3.48
N THR A 60 -10.56 9.92 -4.40
CA THR A 60 -11.22 8.61 -4.47
C THR A 60 -10.77 7.71 -3.32
N ALA A 61 -9.49 7.74 -2.94
CA ALA A 61 -8.97 6.97 -1.81
C ALA A 61 -9.62 7.38 -0.50
N VAL A 62 -9.71 8.68 -0.21
CA VAL A 62 -10.36 9.21 1.00
C VAL A 62 -11.85 8.82 1.04
N LYS A 63 -12.56 8.90 -0.10
CA LYS A 63 -13.96 8.47 -0.20
C LYS A 63 -14.17 6.96 -0.04
N ALA A 64 -13.13 6.16 -0.22
CA ALA A 64 -13.21 4.70 -0.12
C ALA A 64 -12.99 4.20 1.32
N PHE A 65 -12.73 5.08 2.29
CA PHE A 65 -12.81 4.73 3.71
C PHE A 65 -14.26 4.83 4.17
N ASN A 66 -14.71 3.81 4.91
CA ASN A 66 -16.04 3.79 5.52
C ASN A 66 -16.09 4.62 6.81
#